data_AF-G0QL20-F1
#
_entry.id   AF-G0QL20-F1
#
_cell.length_a   1.000
_cell.length_b   1.000
_cell.length_c   1.000
_cell.angle_alpha   90.00
_cell.angle_beta   90.00
_cell.angle_gamma   90.00
#
_symmetry.space_group_name_H-M   'P 1'
#
loop_
_entity.id
_entity.type
_entity.pdbx_description
1 polymer ?
#
loop_
_entity_poly.entity_id
_entity_poly.type
_entity_poly.pdbx_seq_one_letter_code
_entity_poly.pdbx_strand_id
1 'polypeptide(L)'
;MNQNYINSLKLDTLQKKKRVQIKINKRQQQQIQQSLNKSIKYGPITLDINVVYEGKWLDEMKDGFESITWFDDLKYIGQWKLDKMSGKGRIIHTNGNYYEGE
;
A
#
# COMPACT_ATOMS: atom_id res chain seq x y z
N MET A 1 -11.05 51.27 -16.13
CA MET A 1 -11.55 50.29 -15.14
C MET A 1 -10.57 50.23 -13.98
N ASN A 2 -11.06 50.38 -12.75
CA ASN A 2 -10.21 50.59 -11.57
C ASN A 2 -9.45 49.30 -11.20
N GLN A 3 -8.11 49.38 -11.19
CA GLN A 3 -7.23 48.26 -10.85
C GLN A 3 -7.54 47.65 -9.48
N ASN A 4 -8.08 48.44 -8.55
CA ASN A 4 -8.47 47.99 -7.21
C ASN A 4 -9.66 47.00 -7.24
N TYR A 5 -10.58 47.17 -8.18
CA TYR A 5 -11.75 46.29 -8.35
C TYR A 5 -11.36 44.94 -8.96
N ILE A 6 -10.39 44.94 -9.89
CA ILE A 6 -9.83 43.71 -10.46
C ILE A 6 -9.04 42.94 -9.40
N ASN A 7 -8.32 43.65 -8.52
CA ASN A 7 -7.56 43.03 -7.44
C ASN A 7 -8.45 42.43 -6.35
N SER A 8 -9.57 43.08 -6.00
CA SER A 8 -10.53 42.53 -5.03
C SER A 8 -11.24 41.28 -5.57
N LEU A 9 -11.67 41.28 -6.84
CA LEU A 9 -12.26 40.10 -7.49
C LEU A 9 -11.27 38.93 -7.60
N LYS A 10 -9.99 39.22 -7.89
CA LYS A 10 -8.91 38.22 -7.88
C LYS A 10 -8.66 37.66 -6.47
N LEU A 11 -8.75 38.49 -5.44
CA LEU A 11 -8.57 38.08 -4.05
C LEU A 11 -9.72 37.19 -3.57
N ASP A 12 -10.97 37.56 -3.90
CA ASP A 12 -12.17 36.78 -3.57
C ASP A 12 -12.21 35.43 -4.29
N THR A 13 -11.81 35.40 -5.57
CA THR A 13 -11.68 34.13 -6.32
C THR A 13 -10.57 33.24 -5.78
N LEU A 14 -9.44 33.81 -5.32
CA LEU A 14 -8.40 33.05 -4.60
C LEU A 14 -8.88 32.52 -3.25
N GLN A 15 -9.62 33.32 -2.49
CA GLN A 15 -10.17 32.91 -1.19
C GLN A 15 -11.22 31.80 -1.35
N LYS A 16 -12.08 31.87 -2.39
CA LYS A 16 -13.00 30.78 -2.75
C LYS A 16 -12.26 29.52 -3.20
N LYS A 17 -11.22 29.62 -4.05
CA LYS A 17 -10.38 28.46 -4.43
C LYS A 17 -9.67 27.83 -3.21
N LYS A 18 -9.20 28.64 -2.25
CA LYS A 18 -8.64 28.15 -0.98
C LYS A 18 -9.66 27.47 -0.06
N ARG A 19 -10.96 27.82 -0.14
CA ARG A 19 -12.03 27.16 0.63
C ARG A 19 -12.41 25.78 0.10
N VAL A 20 -12.19 25.52 -1.20
CA VAL A 20 -12.40 24.21 -1.83
C VAL A 20 -11.19 23.28 -1.64
N GLN A 21 -10.02 23.82 -1.27
CA GLN A 21 -8.92 23.02 -0.77
C GLN A 21 -9.31 22.49 0.62
N ILE A 22 -9.88 21.29 0.63
CA ILE A 22 -10.16 20.47 1.81
C ILE A 22 -8.98 20.67 2.78
N LYS A 23 -9.25 21.34 3.91
CA LYS A 23 -8.26 21.55 4.97
C LYS A 23 -7.97 20.18 5.59
N ILE A 24 -7.10 19.44 4.94
CA ILE A 24 -6.47 18.28 5.53
C ILE A 24 -5.69 18.83 6.73
N ASN A 25 -6.12 18.46 7.95
CA ASN A 25 -5.50 18.90 9.20
C ASN A 25 -4.00 18.53 9.17
N LYS A 26 -3.10 19.31 9.77
CA LYS A 26 -1.66 18.97 9.89
C LYS A 26 -1.44 17.51 10.33
N ARG A 27 -2.29 16.96 11.21
CA ARG A 27 -2.24 15.53 11.58
C ARG A 27 -2.58 14.60 10.41
N GLN A 28 -3.62 14.91 9.64
CA GLN A 28 -3.95 14.15 8.43
C GLN A 28 -2.87 14.33 7.36
N GLN A 29 -2.27 15.53 7.20
CA GLN A 29 -1.14 15.74 6.31
C GLN A 29 0.07 14.91 6.75
N GLN A 30 0.38 14.86 8.05
CA GLN A 30 1.46 14.03 8.58
C GLN A 30 1.19 12.54 8.42
N GLN A 31 -0.04 12.07 8.65
CA GLN A 31 -0.42 10.67 8.40
C GLN A 31 -0.37 10.33 6.91
N ILE A 32 -0.81 11.26 6.04
CA ILE A 32 -0.73 11.11 4.59
C ILE A 32 0.74 11.08 4.15
N GLN A 33 1.59 11.96 4.66
CA GLN A 33 3.03 11.95 4.37
C GLN A 33 3.71 10.67 4.89
N GLN A 34 3.36 10.19 6.09
CA GLN A 34 3.83 8.90 6.61
C GLN A 34 3.34 7.74 5.75
N SER A 35 2.11 7.80 5.23
CA SER A 35 1.57 6.77 4.33
C SER A 35 2.13 6.83 2.91
N LEU A 36 2.52 8.03 2.44
CA LEU A 36 3.12 8.28 1.14
C LEU A 36 4.61 7.90 1.12
N ASN A 37 5.29 8.03 2.26
CA ASN A 37 6.65 7.54 2.45
C ASN A 37 6.72 6.01 2.46
N LYS A 38 5.58 5.32 2.46
CA LYS A 38 5.59 3.86 2.35
C LYS A 38 5.98 3.44 0.95
N SER A 39 7.18 2.89 0.83
CA SER A 39 7.68 2.37 -0.45
C SER A 39 6.92 1.08 -0.75
N ILE A 40 5.89 1.18 -1.60
CA ILE A 40 5.19 0.00 -2.11
C ILE A 40 6.02 -0.57 -3.24
N LYS A 41 6.54 -1.79 -3.07
CA LYS A 41 7.23 -2.53 -4.12
C LYS A 41 6.36 -3.71 -4.56
N TYR A 42 6.39 -4.01 -5.85
CA TYR A 42 5.69 -5.14 -6.46
C TYR A 42 6.70 -6.01 -7.19
N GLY A 43 6.54 -7.33 -7.08
CA GLY A 43 7.26 -8.30 -7.92
C GLY A 43 7.76 -9.52 -7.16
N PRO A 44 8.23 -10.53 -7.90
CA PRO A 44 8.93 -11.67 -7.34
C PRO A 44 10.24 -11.19 -6.70
N ILE A 45 10.38 -11.40 -5.39
CA ILE A 45 11.63 -11.21 -4.66
C ILE A 45 12.09 -12.56 -4.16
N THR A 46 13.32 -12.93 -4.54
CA THR A 46 14.04 -14.04 -3.97
C THR A 46 14.52 -13.63 -2.57
N LEU A 47 13.85 -14.15 -1.53
CA LEU A 47 14.20 -13.87 -0.13
C LEU A 47 15.42 -14.67 0.32
N ASP A 48 15.56 -15.88 -0.22
CA ASP A 48 16.68 -16.80 -0.04
C ASP A 48 16.80 -17.63 -1.32
N ILE A 49 17.90 -18.36 -1.53
CA ILE A 49 18.18 -19.16 -2.74
C ILE A 49 16.97 -20.02 -3.16
N ASN A 50 16.19 -20.46 -2.17
CA ASN A 50 15.06 -21.38 -2.34
C ASN A 50 13.70 -20.80 -1.93
N VAL A 51 13.61 -19.49 -1.68
CA VAL A 51 12.36 -18.85 -1.26
C VAL A 51 12.04 -17.69 -2.17
N VAL A 52 10.94 -17.81 -2.92
CA VAL A 52 10.44 -16.77 -3.82
C VAL A 52 9.14 -16.23 -3.26
N TYR A 53 9.10 -14.94 -2.98
CA TYR A 53 7.87 -14.24 -2.61
C TYR A 53 7.36 -13.42 -3.78
N GLU A 54 6.10 -13.63 -4.14
CA GLU A 54 5.41 -12.91 -5.21
C GLU A 54 4.31 -12.04 -4.62
N GLY A 55 4.60 -10.73 -4.54
CA GLY A 55 3.55 -9.73 -4.48
C GLY A 55 3.94 -8.44 -3.79
N LYS A 56 3.04 -7.89 -2.97
CA LYS A 56 3.17 -6.52 -2.47
C LYS A 56 4.03 -6.47 -1.20
N TRP A 57 4.90 -5.48 -1.20
CA TRP A 57 5.73 -5.11 -0.07
C TRP A 57 5.32 -3.72 0.40
N LEU A 58 5.26 -3.54 1.72
CA LEU A 58 5.01 -2.27 2.38
C LEU A 58 6.10 -2.06 3.43
N ASP A 59 6.92 -1.02 3.28
CA ASP A 59 8.00 -0.71 4.24
C ASP A 59 8.94 -1.89 4.51
N GLU A 60 9.33 -2.60 3.44
CA GLU A 60 10.20 -3.80 3.51
C GLU A 60 9.54 -5.03 4.17
N MET A 61 8.25 -4.96 4.51
CA MET A 61 7.46 -6.08 5.04
C MET A 61 6.44 -6.59 4.01
N LYS A 62 6.10 -7.88 4.08
CA LYS A 62 5.04 -8.51 3.27
C LYS A 62 3.66 -8.04 3.75
N ASP A 63 2.85 -7.50 2.83
CA ASP A 63 1.52 -6.96 3.13
C ASP A 63 0.60 -7.02 1.90
N GLY A 64 -0.54 -7.73 2.03
CA GLY A 64 -1.57 -7.85 1.01
C GLY A 64 -2.11 -9.27 0.85
N PHE A 65 -2.42 -9.68 -0.38
CA PHE A 65 -2.78 -11.07 -0.73
C PHE A 65 -1.75 -11.60 -1.72
N GLU A 66 -0.88 -12.48 -1.27
CA GLU A 66 0.32 -12.86 -1.99
C GLU A 66 0.65 -14.33 -1.86
N SER A 67 1.52 -14.80 -2.76
CA SER A 67 2.06 -16.14 -2.67
C SER A 67 3.54 -16.16 -2.34
N ILE A 68 3.93 -17.10 -1.50
CA ILE A 68 5.33 -17.44 -1.23
C ILE A 68 5.53 -18.90 -1.60
N THR A 69 6.62 -19.17 -2.28
CA THR A 69 7.08 -20.52 -2.60
C THR A 69 8.34 -20.77 -1.82
N TRP A 70 8.34 -21.82 -1.01
CA TRP A 70 9.51 -22.30 -0.26
C TRP A 70 10.17 -23.47 -0.98
N PHE A 71 11.26 -23.97 -0.40
CA PHE A 71 11.94 -25.19 -0.83
C PHE A 71 10.97 -26.36 -0.93
N ASP A 72 11.22 -27.25 -1.88
CA ASP A 72 10.32 -28.34 -2.26
C ASP A 72 8.95 -27.87 -2.74
N ASP A 73 8.84 -26.89 -3.65
CA ASP A 73 7.57 -26.45 -4.28
C ASP A 73 6.39 -26.18 -3.31
N LEU A 74 6.66 -26.02 -2.01
CA LEU A 74 5.65 -25.73 -1.02
C LEU A 74 5.22 -24.30 -1.25
N LYS A 75 3.94 -24.09 -1.57
CA LYS A 75 3.42 -22.77 -1.91
C LYS A 75 2.35 -22.35 -0.93
N TYR A 76 2.49 -21.20 -0.29
CA TYR A 76 1.38 -20.57 0.40
C TYR A 76 0.82 -19.44 -0.45
N ILE A 77 -0.50 -19.33 -0.49
CA ILE A 77 -1.25 -18.28 -1.17
C ILE A 77 -2.27 -17.75 -0.19
N GLY A 78 -2.12 -16.52 0.30
CA GLY A 78 -3.02 -16.00 1.31
C GLY A 78 -2.74 -14.57 1.69
N GLN A 79 -3.47 -14.05 2.68
CA GLN A 79 -3.22 -12.69 3.14
C GLN A 79 -1.94 -12.64 3.98
N TRP A 80 -1.16 -11.59 3.77
CA TRP A 80 0.00 -11.21 4.54
C TRP A 80 -0.24 -9.85 5.18
N LYS A 81 0.23 -9.69 6.41
CA LYS A 81 0.19 -8.42 7.11
C LYS A 81 1.39 -8.32 8.03
N LEU A 82 2.24 -7.32 7.82
CA LEU A 82 3.44 -7.08 8.62
C LEU A 82 4.31 -8.35 8.75
N ASP A 83 4.63 -8.99 7.62
CA ASP A 83 5.40 -10.24 7.53
C ASP A 83 4.77 -11.49 8.15
N LYS A 84 3.51 -11.42 8.58
CA LYS A 84 2.78 -12.56 9.11
C LYS A 84 1.67 -13.00 8.17
N MET A 85 1.51 -14.31 8.03
CA MET A 85 0.31 -14.89 7.44
C MET A 85 -0.89 -14.47 8.29
N SER A 86 -1.89 -13.90 7.65
CA SER A 86 -3.09 -13.38 8.30
C SER A 86 -4.30 -13.83 7.49
N GLY A 87 -5.44 -14.01 8.15
CA GLY A 87 -6.69 -14.31 7.47
C GLY A 87 -6.63 -15.56 6.59
N LYS A 88 -7.40 -15.52 5.50
CA LYS A 88 -7.55 -16.66 4.60
C LYS A 88 -6.28 -16.94 3.81
N GLY A 89 -5.86 -18.20 3.83
CA GLY A 89 -4.70 -18.65 3.07
C GLY A 89 -4.75 -20.14 2.80
N ARG A 90 -4.04 -20.55 1.75
CA ARG A 90 -3.91 -21.94 1.31
C ARG A 90 -2.45 -22.32 1.22
N ILE A 91 -2.05 -23.39 1.91
CA ILE A 91 -0.75 -24.05 1.74
C ILE A 91 -0.94 -25.19 0.75
N ILE A 92 -0.12 -25.25 -0.30
CA ILE A 92 -0.09 -26.27 -1.33
C ILE A 92 1.23 -27.02 -1.17
N HIS A 93 1.15 -28.32 -0.92
CA HIS A 93 2.30 -29.22 -0.82
C HIS A 93 2.76 -29.70 -2.21
N THR A 94 4.01 -30.18 -2.30
CA THR A 94 4.59 -30.82 -3.50
C THR A 94 3.70 -31.86 -4.16
N ASN A 95 2.98 -32.62 -3.35
CA ASN A 95 2.11 -33.71 -3.80
C ASN A 95 0.77 -33.22 -4.37
N GLY A 96 0.56 -31.91 -4.46
CA GLY A 96 -0.68 -31.29 -4.94
C GLY A 96 -1.78 -31.20 -3.87
N ASN A 97 -1.56 -31.76 -2.68
CA ASN A 97 -2.49 -31.57 -1.56
C ASN A 97 -2.44 -30.13 -1.09
N TYR A 98 -3.58 -29.62 -0.61
CA TYR A 98 -3.64 -28.29 -0.05
C TYR A 98 -4.39 -28.26 1.27
N TYR A 99 -3.98 -27.33 2.14
CA TYR A 99 -4.65 -26.98 3.38
C TYR A 99 -5.11 -25.54 3.27
N GLU A 100 -6.38 -25.29 3.58
CA GLU A 100 -6.97 -23.95 3.60
C GLU A 100 -7.28 -23.57 5.05
N GLY A 101 -6.82 -22.39 5.47
CA GLY A 101 -7.09 -21.80 6.78
C GLY A 101 -7.83 -20.46 6.65
N GLU A 102 -8.52 -20.05 7.71
CA GLU A 102 -9.20 -18.75 7.84
C GLU A 102 -8.49 -17.77 8.78
#